data_AF-A0A1W9KNI4-F1
#
_entry.id   AF-A0A1W9KNI4-F1
#
_cell.length_a   1.000
_cell.length_b   1.000
_cell.length_c   1.000
_cell.angle_alpha   90.00
_cell.angle_beta   90.00
_cell.angle_gamma   90.00
#
_symmetry.space_group_name_H-M   'P 1'
#
loop_
_entity.id
_entity.type
_entity.pdbx_description
1 polymer ?
#
loop_
_entity_poly.entity_id
_entity_poly.type
_entity_poly.pdbx_seq_one_letter_code
_entity_poly.pdbx_strand_id
1 'polypeptide(L)' 'MSTEIETITAADFKKLVKTHAMRSEKMIEACRLVFVEGETRRAASIAAGVDYASLHRTIRKLQGHCPHCGQPIPVKAA' A
#
# COMPACT_ATOMS: atom_id res chain seq x y z
N MET A 1 3.34 -11.70 -13.52
CA MET A 1 3.91 -10.34 -13.65
C MET A 1 3.83 -9.66 -12.29
N SER A 2 4.91 -9.70 -11.52
CA SER A 2 5.02 -8.90 -10.29
C SER A 2 5.02 -7.43 -10.70
N THR A 3 3.86 -6.78 -10.63
CA THR A 3 3.79 -5.32 -10.75
C THR A 3 4.65 -4.76 -9.64
N GLU A 4 5.82 -4.26 -10.00
CA GLU A 4 6.75 -3.57 -9.11
C GLU A 4 5.98 -2.51 -8.34
N ILE A 5 6.17 -2.48 -7.04
CA ILE A 5 5.52 -1.49 -6.17
C ILE A 5 6.46 -0.31 -6.15
N GLU A 6 6.05 0.80 -6.72
CA GLU A 6 6.81 2.05 -6.60
C GLU A 6 6.86 2.44 -5.12
N THR A 7 8.08 2.57 -4.59
CA THR A 7 8.31 3.05 -3.23
C THR A 7 7.99 4.54 -3.17
N ILE A 8 7.20 4.93 -2.17
CA ILE A 8 6.81 6.31 -1.91
C ILE A 8 7.44 6.81 -0.61
N THR A 9 7.49 8.14 -0.46
CA THR A 9 7.98 8.74 0.78
C THR A 9 7.07 8.45 1.96
N ALA A 10 7.60 8.43 3.18
CA ALA A 10 6.80 8.29 4.41
C ALA A 10 5.73 9.39 4.54
N ALA A 11 6.00 10.60 4.02
CA ALA A 11 5.04 11.70 4.02
C ALA A 11 3.85 11.43 3.10
N ASP A 12 4.09 10.91 1.90
CA ASP A 12 3.02 10.55 0.97
C ASP A 12 2.23 9.32 1.46
N PHE A 13 2.92 8.35 2.07
CA PHE A 13 2.24 7.22 2.71
C PHE A 13 1.28 7.68 3.82
N LYS A 14 1.67 8.66 4.64
CA LYS A 14 0.79 9.22 5.69
C LYS A 14 -0.46 9.89 5.10
N LYS A 15 -0.34 10.59 3.97
CA LYS A 15 -1.49 11.15 3.24
C LYS A 15 -2.41 10.03 2.76
N LEU A 16 -1.85 8.99 2.17
CA LEU A 16 -2.56 7.83 1.65
C LEU A 16 -3.37 7.10 2.76
N VAL A 17 -2.76 6.85 3.91
CA VAL A 17 -3.40 6.27 5.11
C VAL A 17 -4.59 7.13 5.56
N LYS A 18 -4.42 8.46 5.58
CA LYS A 18 -5.48 9.41 5.95
C LYS A 18 -6.62 9.41 4.93
N THR A 19 -6.31 9.48 3.64
CA THR A 19 -7.31 9.52 2.56
C THR A 19 -8.15 8.25 2.51
N HIS A 20 -7.56 7.09 2.77
CA HIS A 20 -8.29 5.83 2.83
C HIS A 20 -8.85 5.47 4.20
N ALA A 21 -8.74 6.38 5.18
CA ALA A 21 -9.21 6.20 6.55
C ALA A 21 -8.80 4.84 7.15
N MET A 22 -7.55 4.40 6.91
CA MET A 22 -7.05 3.15 7.46
C MET A 22 -6.94 3.27 8.99
N ARG A 23 -7.52 2.31 9.71
CA ARG A 23 -7.56 2.32 11.19
C ARG A 23 -6.78 1.18 11.84
N SER A 24 -6.50 0.11 11.10
CA SER A 24 -5.75 -1.03 11.64
C SER A 24 -4.27 -0.72 11.66
N GLU A 25 -3.70 -0.57 12.86
CA GLU A 25 -2.27 -0.30 13.06
C GLU A 25 -1.39 -1.37 12.38
N LYS A 26 -1.74 -2.65 12.53
CA LYS A 26 -1.03 -3.76 11.89
C LYS A 26 -1.06 -3.67 10.36
N MET A 27 -2.20 -3.29 9.79
CA MET A 27 -2.32 -3.14 8.33
C MET A 27 -1.56 -1.90 7.83
N ILE A 28 -1.57 -0.81 8.60
CA ILE A 28 -0.79 0.39 8.28
C ILE A 28 0.70 0.04 8.28
N GLU A 29 1.19 -0.68 9.29
CA GLU A 29 2.59 -1.09 9.36
C GLU A 29 2.96 -2.04 8.22
N ALA A 30 2.12 -3.03 7.92
CA ALA A 30 2.33 -3.92 6.78
C ALA A 30 2.42 -3.15 5.45
N CYS A 31 1.55 -2.15 5.25
CA CYS A 31 1.60 -1.29 4.07
C CYS A 31 2.83 -0.37 4.08
N ARG A 32 3.28 0.13 5.25
CA ARG A 32 4.48 0.96 5.39
C ARG A 32 5.73 0.19 4.96
N LEU A 33 5.89 -1.04 5.43
CA LEU A 33 7.00 -1.91 5.04
C LEU A 33 7.05 -2.08 3.52
N VAL A 34 5.90 -2.26 2.87
CA VAL A 34 5.85 -2.44 1.42
C VAL A 34 6.08 -1.14 0.64
N PHE A 35 5.39 -0.06 1.00
CA PHE A 35 5.39 1.18 0.23
C PHE A 35 6.56 2.11 0.55
N VAL A 36 7.14 2.03 1.75
CA VAL A 36 8.23 2.92 2.19
C VAL A 36 9.56 2.18 2.24
N GLU A 37 9.60 1.00 2.86
CA GLU A 37 10.84 0.22 3.01
C GLU A 37 11.14 -0.68 1.78
N GLY A 38 10.18 -0.84 0.87
CA GLY A 38 10.34 -1.69 -0.33
C GLY A 38 10.31 -3.19 -0.04
N GLU A 39 9.78 -3.60 1.12
CA GLU A 39 9.67 -5.01 1.49
C GLU A 39 8.72 -5.76 0.58
N THR A 40 8.97 -7.07 0.43
CA THR A 40 8.02 -7.92 -0.28
C THR A 40 6.71 -8.02 0.51
N ARG A 41 5.57 -8.15 -0.21
CA ARG A 41 4.26 -8.35 0.42
C ARG A 41 4.25 -9.51 1.42
N ARG A 42 5.01 -10.58 1.11
CA ARG A 42 5.12 -11.75 1.97
C ARG A 42 5.90 -11.43 3.24
N ALA A 43 7.07 -10.80 3.14
CA ALA A 43 7.87 -10.39 4.29
C ALA A 43 7.07 -9.45 5.20
N ALA A 44 6.43 -8.43 4.62
CA ALA A 44 5.60 -7.48 5.36
C ALA A 44 4.40 -8.14 6.07
N SER A 45 3.75 -9.14 5.43
CA SER A 45 2.64 -9.87 6.06
C SER A 45 3.09 -10.65 7.30
N ILE A 46 4.27 -11.26 7.24
CA ILE A 46 4.85 -12.02 8.36
C ILE A 46 5.28 -11.06 9.47
N ALA A 47 6.01 -9.99 9.12
CA ALA A 47 6.54 -9.03 10.08
C ALA A 47 5.43 -8.31 10.87
N ALA A 48 4.36 -7.89 10.19
CA ALA A 48 3.23 -7.20 10.81
C ALA A 48 2.16 -8.15 11.40
N GLY A 49 2.28 -9.46 11.15
CA GLY A 49 1.32 -10.47 11.60
C GLY A 49 -0.07 -10.26 11.02
N VAL A 50 -0.17 -9.96 9.72
CA VAL A 50 -1.43 -9.79 8.99
C VAL A 50 -1.61 -10.87 7.94
N ASP A 51 -2.86 -11.23 7.65
CA ASP A 51 -3.18 -12.16 6.58
C ASP A 51 -2.69 -11.61 5.21
N TYR A 52 -1.94 -12.44 4.48
CA TYR A 52 -1.36 -12.08 3.20
C TYR A 52 -2.42 -11.70 2.16
N ALA A 53 -3.56 -12.39 2.11
CA ALA A 53 -4.60 -12.10 1.14
C ALA A 53 -5.27 -10.74 1.41
N SER A 54 -5.43 -10.39 2.67
CA SER A 54 -5.93 -9.08 3.11
C SER A 54 -4.94 -7.96 2.81
N LEU A 55 -3.65 -8.17 3.07
CA LEU A 55 -2.59 -7.23 2.69
C LEU A 55 -2.52 -7.04 1.17
N HIS A 56 -2.56 -8.13 0.39
CA HIS A 56 -2.53 -8.10 -1.06
C HIS A 56 -3.68 -7.27 -1.65
N ARG A 57 -4.92 -7.51 -1.18
CA ARG A 57 -6.11 -6.74 -1.60
C ARG A 57 -5.97 -5.27 -1.26
N THR A 58 -5.47 -4.97 -0.07
CA THR A 58 -5.25 -3.58 0.40
C THR A 58 -4.22 -2.87 -0.47
N ILE A 59 -3.07 -3.49 -0.73
CA ILE A 59 -2.03 -2.92 -1.59
C ILE A 59 -2.56 -2.68 -3.01
N ARG A 60 -3.28 -3.64 -3.59
CA ARG A 60 -3.88 -3.45 -4.92
C ARG A 60 -4.86 -2.27 -4.96
N LYS A 61 -5.69 -2.13 -3.92
CA LYS A 61 -6.58 -0.98 -3.78
C LYS A 61 -5.79 0.32 -3.72
N LEU A 62 -4.72 0.37 -2.92
CA LEU A 62 -3.88 1.55 -2.75
C LEU A 62 -3.10 1.91 -4.03
N GLN A 63 -2.56 0.93 -4.75
CA GLN A 63 -1.88 1.12 -6.04
C GLN A 63 -2.81 1.66 -7.13
N GLY A 64 -4.12 1.38 -7.03
CA GLY A 64 -5.11 1.94 -7.94
C GLY A 64 -5.38 3.43 -7.71
N HIS A 65 -4.75 4.06 -6.73
CA HIS A 65 -4.95 5.48 -6.38
C HIS A 65 -3.61 6.24 -6.42
N CYS A 66 -3.68 7.50 -6.83
CA CYS A 66 -2.53 8.38 -6.85
C CYS A 66 -2.02 8.61 -5.41
N PRO A 67 -0.72 8.44 -5.14
CA PRO A 67 -0.17 8.61 -3.80
C PRO A 67 -0.27 10.04 -3.26
N HIS A 68 -0.41 11.05 -4.13
CA HIS A 68 -0.47 12.45 -3.72
C HIS A 68 -1.88 12.96 -3.43
N CYS A 69 -2.85 12.65 -4.30
CA CYS A 69 -4.23 13.15 -4.18
C CYS A 69 -5.23 12.08 -3.73
N GLY A 70 -4.84 10.80 -3.70
CA GLY A 70 -5.70 9.67 -3.35
C GLY A 70 -6.88 9.47 -4.30
N GLN A 71 -6.89 10.13 -5.46
CA GLN A 71 -7.86 9.87 -6.52
C GLN A 71 -7.48 8.59 -7.27
N PRO A 72 -8.45 7.83 -7.80
CA PRO A 72 -8.15 6.67 -8.62
C PRO A 72 -7.27 7.07 -9.81
N ILE A 73 -6.20 6.31 -10.06
CA ILE A 73 -5.37 6.51 -11.24
C ILE A 73 -6.25 6.17 -12.44
N PRO A 74 -6.46 7.12 -13.38
CA PRO A 74 -7.25 6.83 -14.56
C PRO A 74 -6.63 5.63 -15.26
N VAL A 75 -7.44 4.61 -15.51
CA VAL A 75 -7.07 3.45 -16.32
C VAL A 75 -6.82 4.02 -17.71
N LYS A 76 -5.59 4.46 -18.01
CA LYS A 76 -5.24 4.78 -19.38
C LYS A 76 -5.55 3.52 -20.17
N ALA A 77 -6.51 3.64 -21.10
CA ALA A 77 -6.75 2.66 -22.13
C ALA A 77 -5.39 2.24 -22.68
N ALA A 78 -5.16 0.93 -22.70
CA ALA A 78 -3.98 0.30 -23.28
C ALA A 78 -3.71 0.81 -24.69
#